data_AF-A0A3P9DHJ7-F1
#
_entry.id   AF-A0A3P9DHJ7-F1
#
_cell.length_a   1.000
_cell.length_b   1.000
_cell.length_c   1.000
_cell.angle_alpha   90.00
_cell.angle_beta   90.00
_cell.angle_gamma   90.00
#
_symmetry.space_group_name_H-M   'P 1'
#
loop_
_entity.id
_entity.type
_entity.pdbx_description
1 polymer ?
#
loop_
_entity_poly.entity_id
_entity_poly.type
_entity_poly.pdbx_seq_one_letter_code
_entity_poly.pdbx_strand_id
1 'polypeptide(L)'
;MSVYSSLGGDSSSLWTFILFSALLVWTPVQVIPTSRDGTGSLSRSPEVFISQLGEVVVIGSNLPIIAAPGDDVILPCHLAPMFDVQGLTVEWSKPDLKPDPSDRLSRVEYVHLYRDRKEVPDMKMASYFRRTELFMDDMKHGNISLKILNVSEEDNGRYRCFIPKLQSRVKAAVVELVVGEKICFGDVCGSKLKFLLTIYDSYVFFVSFRPKLRENLIDRDTTASQKRPNSRS
;
A
#
# COMPACT_ATOMS: atom_id res chain seq x y z
N MET A 1 -30.73 -0.49 -69.14
CA MET A 1 -30.38 0.55 -68.16
C MET A 1 -30.45 -0.11 -66.79
N SER A 2 -29.32 -0.52 -66.18
CA SER A 2 -28.39 0.32 -65.39
C SER A 2 -29.05 0.81 -64.08
N VAL A 3 -28.58 0.61 -62.84
CA VAL A 3 -27.35 0.02 -62.25
C VAL A 3 -27.63 -0.26 -60.74
N TYR A 4 -27.16 -1.41 -60.22
CA TYR A 4 -26.54 -1.76 -58.91
C TYR A 4 -27.07 -1.37 -57.50
N SER A 5 -27.29 -2.46 -56.72
CA SER A 5 -26.77 -2.85 -55.38
C SER A 5 -26.74 -1.90 -54.17
N SER A 6 -27.29 -2.37 -53.04
CA SER A 6 -26.49 -2.93 -51.95
C SER A 6 -27.36 -3.71 -50.95
N LEU A 7 -27.05 -4.98 -50.74
CA LEU A 7 -27.58 -5.85 -49.68
C LEU A 7 -26.56 -5.92 -48.55
N GLY A 8 -27.03 -5.94 -47.31
CA GLY A 8 -26.17 -6.13 -46.14
C GLY A 8 -26.99 -6.42 -44.90
N GLY A 9 -27.76 -7.52 -44.95
CA GLY A 9 -28.39 -8.12 -43.80
C GLY A 9 -27.55 -9.28 -43.26
N ASP A 10 -27.59 -9.35 -41.93
CA ASP A 10 -27.71 -10.54 -41.11
C ASP A 10 -26.51 -11.34 -40.60
N SER A 11 -26.81 -11.76 -39.37
CA SER A 11 -26.06 -12.49 -38.37
C SER A 11 -25.86 -13.96 -38.73
N SER A 12 -24.83 -14.53 -38.11
CA SER A 12 -24.65 -15.97 -37.83
C SER A 12 -24.58 -16.93 -39.02
N SER A 13 -23.41 -17.53 -39.27
CA SER A 13 -23.27 -18.99 -39.45
C SER A 13 -21.81 -19.38 -39.71
N LEU A 14 -21.46 -20.59 -39.27
CA LEU A 14 -20.34 -21.43 -39.72
C LEU A 14 -18.98 -21.20 -39.06
N TRP A 15 -18.89 -21.75 -37.85
CA TRP A 15 -17.74 -22.59 -37.48
C TRP A 15 -17.41 -23.59 -38.59
N THR A 16 -16.14 -24.00 -38.68
CA THR A 16 -15.52 -24.96 -39.61
C THR A 16 -15.03 -24.45 -40.96
N PHE A 17 -13.78 -23.98 -41.00
CA PHE A 17 -12.81 -24.47 -41.98
C PHE A 17 -11.44 -24.63 -41.32
N ILE A 18 -10.77 -25.70 -41.74
CA ILE A 18 -9.64 -26.39 -41.14
C ILE A 18 -8.32 -25.75 -41.57
N LEU A 19 -7.36 -25.75 -40.63
CA LEU A 19 -5.89 -25.77 -40.76
C LEU A 19 -5.31 -25.79 -42.19
N PHE A 20 -4.65 -24.69 -42.56
CA PHE A 20 -3.48 -24.62 -43.44
C PHE A 20 -2.42 -23.79 -42.68
N SER A 21 -1.47 -24.41 -42.00
CA SER A 21 -0.13 -24.81 -42.50
C SER A 21 0.91 -23.67 -42.47
N ALA A 22 1.95 -23.95 -41.68
CA ALA A 22 3.35 -23.54 -41.83
C ALA A 22 3.79 -22.11 -41.42
N LEU A 23 4.40 -22.07 -40.23
CA LEU A 23 5.78 -21.64 -40.00
C LEU A 23 6.24 -20.36 -40.72
N LEU A 24 6.19 -19.24 -40.00
CA LEU A 24 7.20 -18.20 -40.15
C LEU A 24 7.94 -18.06 -38.81
N VAL A 25 9.14 -18.62 -38.83
CA VAL A 25 10.17 -18.52 -37.80
C VAL A 25 10.57 -17.04 -37.69
N TRP A 26 10.34 -16.44 -36.53
CA TRP A 26 10.99 -15.18 -36.17
C TRP A 26 12.42 -15.51 -35.72
N THR A 27 13.38 -15.47 -36.64
CA THR A 27 14.80 -15.42 -36.28
C THR A 27 15.14 -14.00 -35.82
N PRO A 28 15.85 -13.83 -34.69
CA PRO A 28 16.33 -12.52 -34.27
C PRO A 28 17.45 -12.05 -35.21
N VAL A 29 17.36 -10.80 -35.66
CA VAL A 29 18.43 -10.12 -36.39
C VAL A 29 19.64 -9.98 -35.47
N GLN A 30 20.72 -10.70 -35.81
CA GLN A 30 22.03 -10.50 -35.20
C GLN A 30 22.69 -9.26 -35.81
N VAL A 31 23.01 -8.27 -34.98
CA VAL A 31 23.91 -7.17 -35.35
C VAL A 31 25.33 -7.64 -35.12
N ILE A 32 26.12 -7.71 -36.20
CA ILE A 32 27.56 -8.01 -36.17
C ILE A 32 28.34 -6.70 -36.09
N PRO A 33 29.23 -6.49 -35.10
CA PRO A 33 30.32 -5.54 -35.23
C PRO A 33 31.61 -6.28 -35.64
N THR A 34 32.23 -5.82 -36.71
CA THR A 34 33.48 -6.35 -37.26
C THR A 34 34.72 -5.82 -36.50
N SER A 35 35.40 -6.74 -35.82
CA SER A 35 36.87 -6.97 -35.69
C SER A 35 37.90 -5.89 -35.24
N ARG A 36 38.67 -6.32 -34.21
CA ARG A 36 40.13 -6.21 -33.88
C ARG A 36 40.81 -4.85 -33.73
N ASP A 37 41.37 -4.63 -32.54
CA ASP A 37 42.77 -4.93 -32.15
C ASP A 37 42.75 -5.18 -30.62
N GLY A 38 43.56 -5.99 -29.94
CA GLY A 38 45.00 -6.20 -30.00
C GLY A 38 45.53 -5.99 -28.57
N THR A 39 45.83 -7.09 -27.85
CA THR A 39 46.68 -7.20 -26.64
C THR A 39 46.58 -6.13 -25.53
N GLY A 40 46.06 -6.52 -24.36
CA GLY A 40 46.23 -5.75 -23.13
C GLY A 40 45.66 -6.49 -21.92
N SER A 41 46.53 -7.04 -21.10
CA SER A 41 46.20 -7.58 -19.78
C SER A 41 45.50 -6.51 -18.94
N LEU A 42 44.23 -6.73 -18.55
CA LEU A 42 43.58 -5.90 -17.56
C LEU A 42 43.38 -6.70 -16.27
N SER A 43 44.14 -6.27 -15.26
CA SER A 43 43.90 -6.57 -13.86
C SER A 43 42.40 -6.39 -13.55
N ARG A 44 41.82 -7.40 -12.88
CA ARG A 44 40.48 -7.31 -12.32
C ARG A 44 40.51 -6.34 -11.13
N SER A 45 40.30 -5.06 -11.38
CA SER A 45 39.84 -4.13 -10.34
C SER A 45 38.32 -4.29 -10.19
N PRO A 46 37.76 -4.25 -8.97
CA PRO A 46 36.31 -4.35 -8.74
C PRO A 46 35.53 -3.13 -9.25
N GLU A 47 36.21 -2.07 -9.70
CA GLU A 47 35.60 -0.76 -9.96
C GLU A 47 34.95 -0.62 -11.35
N VAL A 48 35.18 -1.57 -12.27
CA VAL A 48 34.77 -1.41 -13.68
C VAL A 48 33.32 -1.88 -13.97
N PHE A 49 32.60 -2.44 -12.99
CA PHE A 49 31.23 -2.93 -13.20
C PHE A 49 30.10 -1.90 -13.08
N ILE A 50 30.38 -0.65 -12.67
CA ILE A 50 29.34 0.35 -12.34
C ILE A 50 28.86 1.17 -13.55
N SER A 51 29.54 1.10 -14.70
CA SER A 51 29.27 2.02 -15.83
C SER A 51 28.12 1.63 -16.77
N GLN A 52 27.46 0.48 -16.57
CA GLN A 52 26.38 0.00 -17.46
C GLN A 52 24.99 -0.13 -16.80
N LEU A 53 24.87 0.08 -15.48
CA LEU A 53 23.57 0.11 -14.81
C LEU A 53 23.16 1.58 -14.63
N GLY A 54 21.93 1.90 -15.03
CA GLY A 54 21.34 3.22 -14.79
C GLY A 54 21.44 3.65 -13.33
N GLU A 55 21.31 4.95 -13.08
CA GLU A 55 21.36 5.52 -11.72
C GLU A 55 20.42 4.77 -10.78
N VAL A 56 20.95 4.32 -9.63
CA VAL A 56 20.13 3.60 -8.65
C VAL A 56 19.24 4.57 -7.92
N VAL A 57 17.93 4.31 -7.86
CA VAL A 57 16.96 5.20 -7.22
C VAL A 57 16.10 4.46 -6.20
N VAL A 58 15.66 5.18 -5.17
CA VAL A 58 14.67 4.68 -4.20
C VAL A 58 13.27 4.94 -4.72
N ILE A 59 12.44 3.90 -4.77
CA ILE A 59 11.07 3.92 -5.29
C ILE A 59 10.12 3.47 -4.18
N GLY A 60 9.07 4.25 -3.93
CA GLY A 60 7.95 3.91 -3.05
C GLY A 60 6.67 3.73 -3.84
N SER A 61 5.58 3.33 -3.18
CA SER A 61 4.25 3.33 -3.81
C SER A 61 3.84 4.74 -4.22
N ASN A 62 3.34 4.88 -5.44
CA ASN A 62 2.66 6.07 -5.92
C ASN A 62 1.16 6.11 -5.55
N LEU A 63 0.61 4.99 -5.09
CA LEU A 63 -0.77 4.86 -4.64
C LEU A 63 -0.83 4.75 -3.10
N PRO A 64 -1.87 5.30 -2.47
CA PRO A 64 -2.06 5.16 -1.03
C PRO A 64 -2.32 3.70 -0.66
N ILE A 65 -1.75 3.28 0.46
CA ILE A 65 -2.04 1.99 1.09
C ILE A 65 -3.25 2.17 1.99
N ILE A 66 -4.32 1.40 1.76
CA ILE A 66 -5.56 1.49 2.53
C ILE A 66 -5.62 0.32 3.51
N ALA A 67 -5.90 0.60 4.78
CA ALA A 67 -5.99 -0.42 5.82
C ALA A 67 -7.11 -0.12 6.83
N ALA A 68 -7.69 -1.17 7.42
CA ALA A 68 -8.56 -1.03 8.58
C ALA A 68 -7.73 -0.97 9.86
N PRO A 69 -8.23 -0.29 10.91
CA PRO A 69 -7.67 -0.44 12.25
C PRO A 69 -7.55 -1.91 12.64
N GLY A 70 -6.41 -2.31 13.18
CA GLY A 70 -6.10 -3.68 13.57
C GLY A 70 -5.38 -4.53 12.50
N ASP A 71 -5.34 -4.07 11.24
CA ASP A 71 -4.63 -4.78 10.18
C ASP A 71 -3.10 -4.68 10.36
N ASP A 72 -2.38 -5.65 9.78
CA ASP A 72 -0.96 -5.50 9.46
C ASP A 72 -0.82 -4.94 8.05
N VAL A 73 0.08 -3.97 7.86
CA VAL A 73 0.30 -3.32 6.56
C VAL A 73 1.76 -3.40 6.14
N ILE A 74 1.98 -3.31 4.83
CA ILE A 74 3.32 -3.18 4.25
C ILE A 74 3.37 -1.87 3.49
N LEU A 75 4.30 -1.00 3.85
CA LEU A 75 4.65 0.21 3.13
C LEU A 75 5.77 -0.14 2.14
N PRO A 76 5.48 -0.26 0.83
CA PRO A 76 6.47 -0.71 -0.12
C PRO A 76 7.51 0.38 -0.39
N CYS A 77 8.78 0.01 -0.29
CA CYS A 77 9.89 0.84 -0.72
C CYS A 77 11.06 -0.05 -1.14
N HIS A 78 11.63 0.21 -2.32
CA HIS A 78 12.67 -0.63 -2.89
C HIS A 78 13.62 0.18 -3.77
N LEU A 79 14.74 -0.42 -4.15
CA LEU A 79 15.74 0.18 -5.03
C LEU A 79 15.64 -0.37 -6.44
N ALA A 80 15.80 0.51 -7.43
CA ALA A 80 15.85 0.16 -8.84
C ALA A 80 17.08 0.82 -9.49
N PRO A 81 17.97 0.04 -10.15
CA PRO A 81 18.01 -1.42 -10.15
C PRO A 81 18.27 -2.01 -8.75
N MET A 82 17.92 -3.29 -8.57
CA MET A 82 18.10 -4.02 -7.31
C MET A 82 19.58 -4.15 -6.97
N PHE A 83 19.95 -3.84 -5.73
CA PHE A 83 21.29 -4.12 -5.19
C PHE A 83 21.24 -4.33 -3.67
N ASP A 84 22.31 -4.91 -3.12
CA ASP A 84 22.41 -5.22 -1.70
C ASP A 84 22.51 -3.95 -0.83
N VAL A 85 21.51 -3.75 0.03
CA VAL A 85 21.46 -2.63 0.98
C VAL A 85 21.65 -3.06 2.43
N GLN A 86 21.98 -4.33 2.72
CA GLN A 86 22.16 -4.81 4.10
C GLN A 86 23.26 -4.04 4.86
N GLY A 87 24.26 -3.53 4.15
CA GLY A 87 25.35 -2.72 4.72
C GLY A 87 25.02 -1.24 4.92
N LEU A 88 23.85 -0.77 4.48
CA LEU A 88 23.47 0.65 4.51
C LEU A 88 22.51 0.96 5.67
N THR A 89 22.45 2.23 6.04
CA THR A 89 21.42 2.74 6.97
C THR A 89 20.10 2.92 6.23
N VAL A 90 19.02 2.40 6.79
CA VAL A 90 17.65 2.58 6.28
C VAL A 90 16.84 3.29 7.35
N GLU A 91 16.26 4.42 6.98
CA GLU A 91 15.45 5.26 7.85
C GLU A 91 14.01 5.27 7.37
N TRP A 92 13.07 5.03 8.28
CA TRP A 92 11.65 5.32 8.08
C TRP A 92 11.21 6.38 9.07
N SER A 93 10.62 7.47 8.57
CA SER A 93 10.13 8.59 9.39
C SER A 93 8.81 9.14 8.87
N LYS A 94 8.08 9.88 9.70
CA LYS A 94 6.93 10.69 9.26
C LYS A 94 7.44 12.09 8.89
N PRO A 95 7.48 12.47 7.60
CA PRO A 95 8.03 13.76 7.17
C PRO A 95 7.20 14.96 7.66
N ASP A 96 5.94 14.74 8.00
CA ASP A 96 5.01 15.78 8.45
C ASP A 96 4.97 15.92 9.99
N LEU A 97 5.74 15.09 10.72
CA LEU A 97 5.84 15.17 12.18
C LEU A 97 6.67 16.40 12.57
N LYS A 98 6.07 17.30 13.38
CA LYS A 98 6.79 18.43 13.95
C LYS A 98 7.65 17.94 15.13
N PRO A 99 8.90 18.42 15.26
CA PRO A 99 9.71 18.12 16.45
C PRO A 99 8.95 18.54 17.73
N ASP A 100 9.10 17.75 18.80
CA ASP A 100 8.57 18.12 20.10
C ASP A 100 9.24 19.42 20.57
N PRO A 101 8.50 20.53 20.73
CA PRO A 101 9.08 21.80 21.16
C PRO A 101 9.65 21.76 22.58
N SER A 102 9.28 20.75 23.38
CA SER A 102 9.79 20.53 24.73
C SER A 102 11.08 19.71 24.76
N ASP A 103 11.40 18.97 23.69
CA ASP A 103 12.68 18.27 23.59
C ASP A 103 13.79 19.27 23.24
N ARG A 104 14.51 19.71 24.27
CA ARG A 104 15.62 20.69 24.14
C ARG A 104 16.74 20.21 23.22
N LEU A 105 16.82 18.91 22.96
CA LEU A 105 17.81 18.28 22.09
C LEU A 105 17.32 18.16 20.65
N SER A 106 16.05 18.45 20.36
CA SER A 106 15.41 18.29 19.05
C SER A 106 15.74 16.94 18.41
N ARG A 107 15.59 15.86 19.18
CA ARG A 107 15.95 14.52 18.69
C ARG A 107 15.06 14.15 17.51
N VAL A 108 15.68 13.57 16.50
CA VAL A 108 14.97 12.97 15.38
C VAL A 108 14.44 11.63 15.86
N GLU A 109 13.11 11.47 15.83
CA GLU A 109 12.47 10.20 16.10
C GLU A 109 12.12 9.48 14.79
N TYR A 110 12.29 8.17 14.79
CA TYR A 110 12.05 7.32 13.63
C TYR A 110 10.86 6.38 13.85
N VAL A 111 10.12 6.09 12.78
CA VAL A 111 9.15 4.99 12.75
C VAL A 111 9.89 3.65 12.80
N HIS A 112 11.01 3.56 12.09
CA HIS A 112 11.95 2.43 12.13
C HIS A 112 13.35 2.90 11.73
N LEU A 113 14.38 2.41 12.42
CA LEU A 113 15.77 2.71 12.12
C LEU A 113 16.58 1.42 12.05
N TYR A 114 17.21 1.18 10.91
CA TYR A 114 18.16 0.10 10.69
C TYR A 114 19.54 0.67 10.41
N ARG A 115 20.53 0.24 11.19
CA ARG A 115 21.92 0.72 11.10
C ARG A 115 22.87 -0.34 11.64
N ASP A 116 24.07 -0.42 11.09
CA ASP A 116 25.12 -1.35 11.54
C ASP A 116 24.62 -2.81 11.57
N ARG A 117 23.83 -3.17 10.56
CA ARG A 117 23.22 -4.49 10.34
C ARG A 117 22.17 -4.94 11.37
N LYS A 118 21.56 -4.00 12.11
CA LYS A 118 20.54 -4.29 13.12
C LYS A 118 19.53 -3.15 13.25
N GLU A 119 18.37 -3.46 13.84
CA GLU A 119 17.43 -2.43 14.29
C GLU A 119 18.03 -1.63 15.46
N VAL A 120 17.75 -0.32 15.48
CA VAL A 120 18.13 0.60 16.56
C VAL A 120 16.87 1.08 17.28
N PRO A 121 16.49 0.47 18.42
CA PRO A 121 15.25 0.80 19.12
C PRO A 121 15.28 2.15 19.86
N ASP A 122 16.46 2.62 20.29
CA ASP A 122 16.60 3.79 21.18
C ASP A 122 16.15 5.13 20.55
N MET A 123 16.11 5.20 19.22
CA MET A 123 15.71 6.40 18.46
C MET A 123 14.31 6.24 17.84
N LYS A 124 13.60 5.18 18.20
CA LYS A 124 12.28 4.87 17.66
C LYS A 124 11.21 5.60 18.44
N MET A 125 10.22 6.13 17.74
CA MET A 125 9.00 6.65 18.34
C MET A 125 8.34 5.55 19.18
N ALA A 126 7.93 5.90 20.40
CA ALA A 126 7.39 4.94 21.37
C ALA A 126 6.17 4.15 20.84
N SER A 127 5.31 4.79 20.03
CA SER A 127 4.12 4.18 19.43
C SER A 127 4.41 3.07 18.42
N TYR A 128 5.64 2.98 17.88
CA TYR A 128 6.06 1.97 16.90
C TYR A 128 6.96 0.88 17.50
N PHE A 129 7.26 0.95 18.80
CA PHE A 129 8.08 -0.06 19.47
C PHE A 129 7.45 -1.45 19.34
N ARG A 130 8.24 -2.44 18.89
CA ARG A 130 7.80 -3.82 18.59
C ARG A 130 6.63 -3.96 17.60
N ARG A 131 6.31 -2.91 16.84
CA ARG A 131 5.25 -2.92 15.82
C ARG A 131 5.78 -2.80 14.40
N THR A 132 7.09 -2.70 14.18
CA THR A 132 7.61 -2.50 12.82
C THR A 132 8.80 -3.39 12.52
N GLU A 133 8.84 -3.91 11.30
CA GLU A 133 9.81 -4.90 10.84
C GLU A 133 10.23 -4.62 9.40
N LEU A 134 11.51 -4.86 9.08
CA LEU A 134 12.02 -4.87 7.71
C LEU A 134 12.18 -6.31 7.21
N PHE A 135 12.12 -6.49 5.89
CA PHE A 135 12.35 -7.78 5.23
C PHE A 135 13.85 -8.07 5.09
N MET A 136 14.49 -8.46 6.20
CA MET A 136 15.95 -8.61 6.31
C MET A 136 16.58 -9.50 5.22
N ASP A 137 15.94 -10.61 4.87
CA ASP A 137 16.42 -11.55 3.85
C ASP A 137 16.37 -10.98 2.43
N ASP A 138 15.54 -9.97 2.22
CA ASP A 138 15.22 -9.39 0.92
C ASP A 138 15.91 -8.03 0.70
N MET A 139 16.57 -7.50 1.73
CA MET A 139 17.47 -6.35 1.64
C MET A 139 18.65 -6.59 0.69
N LYS A 140 19.06 -7.85 0.50
CA LYS A 140 20.10 -8.21 -0.49
C LYS A 140 19.66 -7.93 -1.93
N HIS A 141 18.35 -7.79 -2.16
CA HIS A 141 17.74 -7.44 -3.44
C HIS A 141 17.20 -5.99 -3.45
N GLY A 142 17.58 -5.17 -2.46
CA GLY A 142 17.15 -3.78 -2.39
C GLY A 142 15.72 -3.58 -1.90
N ASN A 143 15.11 -4.56 -1.24
CA ASN A 143 13.82 -4.37 -0.59
C ASN A 143 14.01 -3.70 0.78
N ILE A 144 13.44 -2.51 0.95
CA ILE A 144 13.45 -1.75 2.20
C ILE A 144 12.03 -1.45 2.70
N SER A 145 11.07 -2.25 2.26
CA SER A 145 9.67 -2.12 2.63
C SER A 145 9.51 -2.30 4.14
N LEU A 146 8.60 -1.53 4.74
CA LEU A 146 8.34 -1.57 6.17
C LEU A 146 7.02 -2.28 6.43
N LYS A 147 7.05 -3.33 7.25
CA LYS A 147 5.84 -3.90 7.83
C LYS A 147 5.49 -3.12 9.10
N ILE A 148 4.23 -2.71 9.26
CA ILE A 148 3.68 -2.13 10.49
C ILE A 148 2.55 -3.05 10.98
N LEU A 149 2.60 -3.44 12.25
CA LEU A 149 1.69 -4.38 12.88
C LEU A 149 0.56 -3.65 13.60
N ASN A 150 -0.64 -4.21 13.53
CA ASN A 150 -1.83 -3.75 14.27
C ASN A 150 -2.04 -2.23 14.14
N VAL A 151 -2.27 -1.73 12.93
CA VAL A 151 -2.35 -0.29 12.64
C VAL A 151 -3.52 0.38 13.36
N SER A 152 -3.36 1.64 13.75
CA SER A 152 -4.41 2.47 14.34
C SER A 152 -4.65 3.73 13.50
N GLU A 153 -5.69 4.50 13.81
CA GLU A 153 -5.96 5.77 13.13
C GLU A 153 -4.81 6.78 13.27
N GLU A 154 -4.02 6.70 14.35
CA GLU A 154 -2.82 7.53 14.56
C GLU A 154 -1.69 7.21 13.57
N ASP A 155 -1.71 6.01 12.99
CA ASP A 155 -0.77 5.60 11.96
C ASP A 155 -1.09 6.22 10.60
N ASN A 156 -2.25 6.84 10.41
CA ASN A 156 -2.60 7.55 9.19
C ASN A 156 -1.55 8.62 8.84
N GLY A 157 -1.30 8.79 7.53
CA GLY A 157 -0.46 9.85 6.97
C GLY A 157 0.69 9.33 6.13
N ARG A 158 1.65 10.23 5.88
CA ARG A 158 2.78 9.99 4.99
C ARG A 158 3.97 9.44 5.76
N TYR A 159 4.71 8.57 5.09
CA TYR A 159 5.91 7.91 5.58
C TYR A 159 7.02 8.07 4.54
N ARG A 160 8.22 8.39 5.01
CA ARG A 160 9.40 8.56 4.18
C ARG A 160 10.37 7.42 4.44
N CYS A 161 10.70 6.65 3.42
CA CYS A 161 11.87 5.78 3.41
C CYS A 161 13.08 6.55 2.88
N PHE A 162 14.24 6.41 3.51
CA PHE A 162 15.45 7.15 3.15
C PHE A 162 16.73 6.34 3.41
N ILE A 163 17.69 6.43 2.48
CA ILE A 163 19.03 5.84 2.60
C ILE A 163 20.07 6.96 2.50
N PRO A 164 20.56 7.50 3.63
CA PRO A 164 21.43 8.68 3.63
C PRO A 164 22.72 8.52 2.80
N LYS A 165 23.34 7.34 2.92
CA LYS A 165 24.63 7.01 2.29
C LYS A 165 24.50 6.39 0.90
N LEU A 166 23.30 6.38 0.30
CA LEU A 166 23.12 5.92 -1.08
C LEU A 166 23.83 6.89 -2.04
N GLN A 167 24.59 6.37 -3.01
CA GLN A 167 25.23 7.17 -4.05
C GLN A 167 24.27 7.40 -5.21
N SER A 168 23.28 8.26 -4.99
CA SER A 168 22.20 8.56 -5.93
C SER A 168 21.63 9.97 -5.70
N ARG A 169 21.04 10.57 -6.73
CA ARG A 169 20.21 11.78 -6.58
C ARG A 169 18.90 11.49 -5.86
N VAL A 170 18.31 10.31 -6.07
CA VAL A 170 17.01 9.91 -5.50
C VAL A 170 17.23 8.86 -4.41
N LYS A 171 17.41 9.33 -3.18
CA LYS A 171 17.69 8.49 -2.01
C LYS A 171 16.49 8.24 -1.11
N ALA A 172 15.33 8.83 -1.42
CA ALA A 172 14.14 8.77 -0.60
C ALA A 172 12.89 8.60 -1.47
N ALA A 173 11.87 7.96 -0.92
CA ALA A 173 10.51 8.00 -1.44
C ALA A 173 9.52 8.22 -0.30
N VAL A 174 8.31 8.67 -0.66
CA VAL A 174 7.22 8.89 0.28
C VAL A 174 6.07 7.97 -0.08
N VAL A 175 5.52 7.30 0.92
CA VAL A 175 4.37 6.39 0.83
C VAL A 175 3.27 6.92 1.74
N GLU A 176 2.03 6.89 1.27
CA GLU A 176 0.87 7.31 2.03
C GLU A 176 0.12 6.09 2.58
N LEU A 177 -0.20 6.10 3.87
CA LEU A 177 -1.05 5.11 4.53
C LEU A 177 -2.34 5.79 4.98
N VAL A 178 -3.47 5.28 4.53
CA VAL A 178 -4.81 5.72 4.94
C VAL A 178 -5.42 4.63 5.79
N VAL A 179 -5.59 4.93 7.07
CA VAL A 179 -6.27 4.04 8.02
C VAL A 179 -7.70 4.52 8.20
N GLY A 180 -8.67 3.65 7.94
CA GLY A 180 -10.09 3.95 8.07
C GLY A 180 -10.95 2.71 7.93
N GLU A 181 -12.25 2.81 8.22
CA GLU A 181 -13.16 1.67 8.11
C GLU A 181 -13.16 1.10 6.68
N LYS A 182 -12.93 -0.21 6.55
CA LYS A 182 -13.08 -0.90 5.27
C LYS A 182 -14.55 -0.82 4.85
N ILE A 183 -14.85 -0.02 3.83
CA ILE A 183 -16.14 -0.09 3.14
C ILE A 183 -16.09 -1.29 2.19
N CYS A 184 -16.43 -2.47 2.71
CA CYS A 184 -16.60 -3.65 1.86
C CYS A 184 -17.92 -3.53 1.09
N PHE A 185 -17.83 -3.32 -0.24
CA PHE A 185 -18.97 -3.47 -1.14
C PHE A 185 -18.98 -4.88 -1.71
N GLY A 186 -19.91 -5.71 -1.22
CA GLY A 186 -20.06 -7.11 -1.64
C GLY A 186 -19.15 -8.07 -0.86
N ASP A 187 -19.78 -8.77 0.08
CA ASP A 187 -19.39 -10.03 0.74
C ASP A 187 -18.13 -10.11 1.64
N VAL A 188 -18.43 -10.12 2.95
CA VAL A 188 -17.79 -10.87 4.06
C VAL A 188 -16.47 -10.35 4.67
N CYS A 189 -16.61 -9.50 5.69
CA CYS A 189 -16.06 -9.80 7.03
C CYS A 189 -17.06 -9.28 8.09
N GLY A 190 -17.35 -10.11 9.09
CA GLY A 190 -18.60 -10.06 9.85
C GLY A 190 -18.79 -8.83 10.75
N SER A 191 -19.96 -8.20 10.60
CA SER A 191 -20.77 -7.57 11.66
C SER A 191 -22.17 -7.29 11.08
N LYS A 192 -23.23 -7.67 11.79
CA LYS A 192 -24.63 -7.64 11.34
C LYS A 192 -25.08 -6.22 10.91
N LEU A 193 -24.99 -5.89 9.63
CA LEU A 193 -25.79 -4.79 9.06
C LEU A 193 -26.06 -5.06 7.57
N LYS A 194 -27.32 -5.34 7.25
CA LYS A 194 -27.79 -5.48 5.86
C LYS A 194 -28.19 -4.10 5.36
N PHE A 195 -27.44 -3.53 4.43
CA PHE A 195 -27.92 -2.40 3.63
C PHE A 195 -28.40 -2.94 2.28
N LEU A 196 -29.65 -2.66 1.93
CA LEU A 196 -30.17 -2.88 0.57
C LEU A 196 -30.01 -1.56 -0.19
N LEU A 197 -29.14 -1.54 -1.19
CA LEU A 197 -28.97 -0.42 -2.11
C LEU A 197 -29.98 -0.58 -3.24
N THR A 198 -30.99 0.29 -3.32
CA THR A 198 -31.73 0.50 -4.58
C THR A 198 -31.00 1.55 -5.39
N ILE A 199 -30.36 1.13 -6.47
CA ILE A 199 -29.71 2.01 -7.44
C ILE A 199 -30.81 2.62 -8.32
N TYR A 200 -31.04 3.93 -8.20
CA TYR A 200 -31.70 4.71 -9.25
C TYR A 200 -30.64 5.56 -9.95
N ASP A 201 -30.07 4.94 -10.98
CA ASP A 201 -29.31 5.43 -12.15
C ASP A 201 -28.32 6.61 -12.09
N SER A 202 -27.94 7.20 -10.96
CA SER A 202 -26.70 8.03 -10.84
C SER A 202 -26.50 8.74 -9.50
N TYR A 203 -27.42 8.65 -8.54
CA TYR A 203 -27.31 9.36 -7.26
C TYR A 203 -27.36 8.43 -6.05
N VAL A 204 -26.32 8.49 -5.21
CA VAL A 204 -26.30 7.85 -3.88
C VAL A 204 -26.99 8.79 -2.89
N PHE A 205 -28.25 8.52 -2.57
CA PHE A 205 -28.94 9.19 -1.46
C PHE A 205 -28.73 8.41 -0.16
N PHE A 206 -28.14 9.07 0.85
CA PHE A 206 -28.07 8.54 2.22
C PHE A 206 -29.41 8.74 2.92
N VAL A 207 -30.25 7.70 2.99
CA VAL A 207 -31.42 7.73 3.86
C VAL A 207 -31.00 7.27 5.27
N SER A 208 -30.85 8.23 6.18
CA SER A 208 -30.65 7.93 7.60
C SER A 208 -31.97 7.44 8.21
N PHE A 209 -32.06 6.14 8.51
CA PHE A 209 -33.09 5.66 9.44
C PHE A 209 -32.59 5.92 10.87
N ARG A 210 -33.26 6.81 11.60
CA ARG A 210 -33.11 6.85 13.07
C ARG A 210 -33.67 5.54 13.62
N PRO A 211 -32.87 4.67 14.27
CA PRO A 211 -33.44 3.52 14.97
C PRO A 211 -34.35 4.05 16.08
N LYS A 212 -35.61 3.62 16.07
CA LYS A 212 -36.55 3.85 17.15
C LYS A 212 -35.97 3.16 18.39
N LEU A 213 -35.55 3.91 19.40
CA LEU A 213 -35.25 3.37 20.72
C LEU A 213 -36.50 2.62 21.19
N ARG A 214 -36.40 1.31 21.34
CA ARG A 214 -37.45 0.51 21.97
C ARG A 214 -37.27 0.71 23.48
N GLU A 215 -38.13 1.53 24.07
CA GLU A 215 -38.33 1.55 25.52
C GLU A 215 -38.80 0.16 25.95
N ASN A 216 -38.04 -0.46 26.85
CA ASN A 216 -38.50 -1.65 27.55
C ASN A 216 -39.60 -1.23 28.52
N LEU A 217 -40.84 -1.51 28.14
CA LEU A 217 -41.98 -1.58 29.06
C LEU A 217 -41.67 -2.66 30.12
N ILE A 218 -41.28 -2.22 31.31
CA ILE A 218 -41.46 -3.01 32.53
C ILE A 218 -42.91 -2.83 32.92
N ASP A 219 -43.74 -3.78 32.52
CA ASP A 219 -45.12 -3.87 32.97
C ASP A 219 -45.11 -4.64 34.30
N ARG A 220 -45.45 -3.94 35.39
CA ARG A 220 -45.74 -4.55 36.70
C ARG A 220 -46.91 -3.81 37.34
N ASP A 221 -48.04 -3.92 36.68
CA ASP A 221 -49.40 -3.79 37.24
C ASP A 221 -49.64 -4.92 38.26
N THR A 222 -50.37 -4.86 39.38
CA THR A 222 -51.34 -3.92 39.95
C THR A 222 -51.58 -4.34 41.41
N THR A 223 -51.81 -3.39 42.33
CA THR A 223 -52.90 -3.37 43.36
C THR A 223 -52.66 -2.14 44.25
N ALA A 224 -53.32 -1.01 43.96
CA ALA A 224 -54.64 -0.64 44.51
C ALA A 224 -54.71 -0.74 46.05
N SER A 225 -54.61 0.39 46.77
CA SER A 225 -55.80 1.14 47.20
C SER A 225 -55.49 2.13 48.35
N GLN A 226 -55.84 3.39 48.12
CA GLN A 226 -56.55 4.30 49.04
C GLN A 226 -55.91 4.85 50.34
N LYS A 227 -55.82 6.21 50.36
CA LYS A 227 -56.56 7.12 51.27
C LYS A 227 -55.72 8.03 52.22
N ARG A 228 -55.39 9.22 51.69
CA ARG A 228 -55.53 10.59 52.26
C ARG A 228 -54.96 10.97 53.66
N PRO A 229 -54.77 12.29 53.93
CA PRO A 229 -53.63 12.85 54.64
C PRO A 229 -53.94 13.19 56.11
N ASN A 230 -52.91 13.46 56.92
CA ASN A 230 -53.04 14.54 57.89
C ASN A 230 -51.71 15.16 58.36
N SER A 231 -51.84 16.42 58.73
CA SER A 231 -50.86 17.36 59.25
C SER A 231 -50.62 17.20 60.76
N ARG A 232 -49.53 17.85 61.21
CA ARG A 232 -49.15 18.22 62.59
C ARG A 232 -48.77 17.10 63.57
N SER A 233 -47.53 17.20 64.04
CA SER A 233 -47.23 17.64 65.42
C SER A 233 -45.80 18.18 65.48
#